data_AF-A0A964LCK3-F1
#
_entry.id   AF-A0A964LCK3-F1
#
_cell.length_a   1.000
_cell.length_b   1.000
_cell.length_c   1.000
_cell.angle_alpha   90.00
_cell.angle_beta   90.00
_cell.angle_gamma   90.00
#
_symmetry.space_group_name_H-M   'P 1'
#
loop_
_entity.id
_entity.type
_entity.pdbx_description
1 polymer ?
#
loop_
_entity_poly.entity_id
_entity_poly.type
_entity_poly.pdbx_seq_one_letter_code
_entity_poly.pdbx_strand_id
1 'polypeptide(L)'
;MSDVTSPVDPESPGELGAKAVNEDAIESILADFQSWLMEAKEAPPPEPTPSLDVATVLQHFIALRQEVNLQTKATRAQQEQGGEAIALLQQALEAIPQAEPSDDSEQEALLRPLLKTLIDAHDALSLAEREVKRMLDNPPPLPEAQGRRSLGLAPPEIKLKIPHWARWIGLDASIEAQLAPLRAWCAAQNGQPASDESADRLQQIFDALLVGYRMSLQRLSRTLEQQGLETIECVGESFDPEAMEVAEVIREEGRTSTEVLEVIRNGYRWRGRVFRYAQVRVAKP
;
A
#
# COMPACT_ATOMS: atom_id res chain seq x y z
N MET A 1 -25.61 -27.92 20.02
CA MET A 1 -25.51 -28.28 18.59
C MET A 1 -25.06 -27.01 17.91
N SER A 2 -23.78 -27.00 17.57
CA SER A 2 -23.00 -25.84 17.20
C SER A 2 -23.14 -25.60 15.71
N ASP A 3 -23.47 -24.38 15.33
CA ASP A 3 -23.30 -23.87 13.97
C ASP A 3 -22.00 -23.05 13.97
N VAL A 4 -21.06 -23.39 13.09
CA VAL A 4 -19.78 -22.69 12.91
C VAL A 4 -19.61 -22.38 11.42
N THR A 5 -19.34 -21.10 11.19
CA THR A 5 -19.17 -20.33 9.96
C THR A 5 -18.03 -20.75 9.01
N SER A 6 -18.35 -20.73 7.70
CA SER A 6 -17.61 -20.18 6.52
C SER A 6 -16.27 -20.81 6.09
N PRO A 7 -15.66 -20.48 4.90
CA PRO A 7 -16.11 -19.69 3.73
C PRO A 7 -15.87 -20.40 2.36
N VAL A 8 -16.49 -19.94 1.26
CA VAL A 8 -15.88 -20.06 -0.08
C VAL A 8 -15.98 -18.71 -0.80
N ASP A 9 -14.79 -18.22 -1.11
CA ASP A 9 -14.43 -16.99 -1.81
C ASP A 9 -14.65 -17.11 -3.34
N PRO A 10 -14.53 -15.99 -4.09
CA PRO A 10 -15.12 -15.79 -5.40
C PRO A 10 -14.22 -16.30 -6.53
N GLU A 11 -14.79 -17.04 -7.49
CA GLU A 11 -14.17 -17.12 -8.81
C GLU A 11 -14.59 -15.92 -9.66
N SER A 12 -13.57 -15.16 -10.04
CA SER A 12 -13.58 -14.04 -10.97
C SER A 12 -14.26 -14.42 -12.30
N PRO A 13 -15.05 -13.53 -12.93
CA PRO A 13 -15.84 -13.79 -14.14
C PRO A 13 -15.00 -13.82 -15.43
N GLY A 14 -13.90 -14.58 -15.43
CA GLY A 14 -12.87 -14.51 -16.47
C GLY A 14 -12.90 -15.58 -17.56
N GLU A 15 -13.33 -16.82 -17.31
CA GLU A 15 -12.90 -17.93 -18.19
C GLU A 15 -13.95 -18.97 -18.62
N LEU A 16 -15.26 -18.70 -18.49
CA LEU A 16 -16.30 -19.66 -18.92
C LEU A 16 -17.15 -19.22 -20.12
N GLY A 17 -16.72 -18.20 -20.86
CA GLY A 17 -17.45 -17.65 -22.00
C GLY A 17 -17.23 -18.36 -23.35
N ALA A 18 -17.13 -19.69 -23.41
CA ALA A 18 -17.09 -20.40 -24.71
C ALA A 18 -17.57 -21.86 -24.69
N LYS A 19 -18.38 -22.27 -23.70
CA LYS A 19 -19.13 -23.54 -23.80
C LYS A 19 -20.61 -23.24 -23.88
N ALA A 20 -21.16 -23.49 -25.08
CA ALA A 20 -22.56 -23.54 -25.47
C ALA A 20 -23.55 -23.20 -24.35
N VAL A 21 -24.01 -21.95 -24.34
CA VAL A 21 -25.20 -21.55 -23.59
C VAL A 21 -26.38 -22.30 -24.23
N ASN A 22 -26.82 -23.39 -23.60
CA ASN A 22 -27.96 -24.18 -24.06
C ASN A 22 -29.25 -23.39 -23.80
N GLU A 23 -30.26 -23.53 -24.65
CA GLU A 23 -31.50 -22.73 -24.57
C GLU A 23 -32.20 -22.88 -23.19
N ASP A 24 -32.17 -24.10 -22.63
CA ASP A 24 -32.65 -24.39 -21.28
C ASP A 24 -31.90 -23.63 -20.17
N ALA A 25 -30.60 -23.36 -20.36
CA ALA A 25 -29.80 -22.59 -19.39
C ALA A 25 -30.14 -21.09 -19.44
N ILE A 26 -30.45 -20.57 -20.63
CA ILE A 26 -30.95 -19.19 -20.80
C ILE A 26 -32.30 -19.05 -20.11
N GLU A 27 -33.19 -20.01 -20.33
CA GLU A 27 -34.53 -19.99 -19.76
C GLU A 27 -34.50 -20.09 -18.23
N SER A 28 -33.59 -20.90 -17.67
CA SER A 28 -33.33 -20.96 -16.22
C SER A 28 -32.81 -19.64 -15.66
N ILE A 29 -31.83 -19.01 -16.31
CA ILE A 29 -31.26 -17.72 -15.84
C ILE A 29 -32.31 -16.60 -15.91
N LEU A 30 -33.14 -16.59 -16.96
CA LEU A 30 -34.22 -15.62 -17.09
C LEU A 30 -35.32 -15.84 -16.05
N ALA A 31 -35.65 -17.09 -15.71
CA ALA A 31 -36.59 -17.41 -14.65
C ALA A 31 -36.08 -16.96 -13.27
N ASP A 32 -34.82 -17.24 -12.96
CA ASP A 32 -34.18 -16.78 -11.71
C ASP A 32 -34.14 -15.26 -11.63
N PHE A 33 -33.80 -14.58 -12.74
CA PHE A 33 -33.78 -13.13 -12.80
C PHE A 33 -35.18 -12.51 -12.66
N GLN A 34 -36.21 -13.11 -13.27
CA GLN A 34 -37.59 -12.66 -13.09
C GLN A 34 -38.08 -12.87 -11.66
N SER A 35 -37.71 -13.99 -11.02
CA SER A 35 -38.04 -14.23 -9.62
C SER A 35 -37.38 -13.20 -8.70
N TRP A 36 -36.10 -12.90 -8.94
CA TRP A 36 -35.38 -11.84 -8.24
C TRP A 36 -36.01 -10.45 -8.44
N LEU A 37 -36.45 -10.12 -9.66
CA LEU A 37 -37.15 -8.85 -9.92
C LEU A 37 -38.49 -8.73 -9.19
N MET A 38 -39.22 -9.82 -9.05
CA MET A 38 -40.50 -9.84 -8.32
C MET A 38 -40.27 -9.68 -6.81
N GLU A 39 -39.23 -10.32 -6.27
CA GLU A 39 -38.80 -10.16 -4.89
C GLU A 39 -38.27 -8.74 -4.60
N ALA A 40 -37.48 -8.17 -5.52
CA ALA A 40 -36.97 -6.79 -5.42
C ALA A 40 -38.08 -5.73 -5.51
N LYS A 41 -39.20 -6.03 -6.17
CA LYS A 41 -40.38 -5.17 -6.23
C LYS A 41 -41.20 -5.20 -4.94
N GLU A 42 -41.16 -6.31 -4.21
CA GLU A 42 -41.76 -6.44 -2.88
C GLU A 42 -40.85 -5.95 -1.74
N ALA A 43 -39.59 -5.64 -2.04
CA ALA A 43 -38.67 -5.03 -1.09
C ALA A 43 -39.22 -3.69 -0.59
N PRO A 44 -39.20 -3.43 0.73
CA PRO A 44 -39.63 -2.15 1.28
C PRO A 44 -38.82 -1.02 0.64
N PRO A 45 -39.42 0.17 0.44
CA PRO A 45 -38.71 1.30 -0.18
C PRO A 45 -37.39 1.54 0.55
N PRO A 46 -36.31 1.91 -0.18
CA PRO A 46 -35.02 2.14 0.45
C PRO A 46 -35.20 3.14 1.58
N GLU A 47 -34.69 2.80 2.77
CA GLU A 47 -34.72 3.71 3.91
C GLU A 47 -34.19 5.07 3.45
N PRO A 48 -34.85 6.18 3.83
CA PRO A 48 -34.44 7.50 3.40
C PRO A 48 -32.95 7.66 3.71
N THR A 49 -32.15 7.98 2.68
CA THR A 49 -30.72 8.28 2.83
C THR A 49 -30.54 9.14 4.08
N PRO A 50 -29.71 8.71 5.04
CA PRO A 50 -29.58 9.42 6.30
C PRO A 50 -29.20 10.86 5.98
N SER A 51 -30.07 11.80 6.36
CA SER A 51 -29.77 13.22 6.24
C SER A 51 -28.48 13.46 7.02
N LEU A 52 -27.47 14.01 6.36
CA LEU A 52 -26.15 14.26 6.94
C LEU A 52 -26.32 15.12 8.22
N ASP A 53 -26.28 14.49 9.39
CA ASP A 53 -26.45 15.17 10.66
C ASP A 53 -25.16 15.89 11.03
N VAL A 54 -25.28 17.10 11.58
CA VAL A 54 -24.14 17.93 12.00
C VAL A 54 -23.33 17.19 13.07
N ALA A 55 -24.00 16.41 13.92
CA ALA A 55 -23.33 15.56 14.91
C ALA A 55 -22.43 14.51 14.24
N THR A 56 -22.91 13.87 13.16
CA THR A 56 -22.13 12.90 12.38
C THR A 56 -20.90 13.55 11.75
N VAL A 57 -21.02 14.76 11.18
CA VAL A 57 -19.87 15.49 10.61
C VAL A 57 -18.85 15.87 11.69
N LEU A 58 -19.31 16.36 12.84
CA LEU A 58 -18.44 16.68 13.99
C LEU A 58 -17.72 15.44 14.51
N GLN A 59 -18.40 14.29 14.58
CA GLN A 59 -17.81 13.03 14.99
C GLN A 59 -16.69 12.58 14.03
N HIS A 60 -16.92 12.65 12.72
CA HIS A 60 -15.88 12.36 11.72
C HIS A 60 -14.70 13.33 11.82
N PHE A 61 -14.95 14.62 12.10
CA PHE A 61 -13.88 15.61 12.23
C PHE A 61 -13.05 15.39 13.52
N ILE A 62 -13.69 15.00 14.62
CA ILE A 62 -13.00 14.64 15.86
C ILE A 62 -12.17 13.37 15.66
N ALA A 63 -12.73 12.35 15.00
CA ALA A 63 -12.01 11.13 14.65
C ALA A 63 -10.79 11.43 13.77
N LEU A 64 -10.97 12.27 12.73
CA LEU A 64 -9.86 12.70 11.87
C LEU A 64 -8.77 13.45 12.65
N ARG A 65 -9.14 14.35 13.57
CA ARG A 65 -8.17 15.04 14.43
C ARG A 65 -7.39 14.07 15.31
N GLN A 66 -8.06 13.07 15.89
CA GLN A 66 -7.40 12.06 16.72
C GLN A 66 -6.43 11.23 15.88
N GLU A 67 -6.84 10.82 14.69
CA GLU A 67 -6.01 10.10 13.74
C GLU A 67 -4.75 10.90 13.36
N VAL A 68 -4.91 12.18 12.98
CA VAL A 68 -3.77 13.07 12.65
C VAL A 68 -2.82 13.23 13.84
N ASN A 69 -3.35 13.35 15.05
CA ASN A 69 -2.52 13.45 16.25
C ASN A 69 -1.76 12.14 16.53
N LEU A 70 -2.39 10.99 16.33
CA LEU A 70 -1.74 9.69 16.47
C LEU A 70 -0.65 9.50 15.42
N GLN A 71 -0.92 9.83 14.16
CA GLN A 71 0.07 9.81 13.09
C GLN A 71 1.25 10.73 13.41
N THR A 72 0.99 11.97 13.85
CA THR A 72 2.05 12.92 14.24
C THR A 72 2.91 12.36 15.37
N LYS A 73 2.29 11.74 16.39
CA LYS A 73 3.00 11.13 17.51
C LYS A 73 3.84 9.92 17.05
N ALA A 74 3.28 9.06 16.20
CA ALA A 74 3.97 7.91 15.64
C ALA A 74 5.18 8.33 14.80
N THR A 75 5.02 9.34 13.92
CA THR A 75 6.13 9.88 13.12
C THR A 75 7.24 10.46 13.98
N ARG A 76 6.91 11.21 15.05
CA ARG A 76 7.93 11.74 15.97
C ARG A 76 8.68 10.63 16.70
N ALA A 77 7.96 9.65 17.24
CA ALA A 77 8.58 8.49 17.89
C ALA A 77 9.50 7.72 16.93
N GLN A 78 9.07 7.54 15.66
CA GLN A 78 9.89 6.90 14.63
C GLN A 78 11.14 7.73 14.30
N GLN A 79 11.04 9.06 14.23
CA GLN A 79 12.21 9.93 14.01
C GLN A 79 13.19 9.91 15.19
N GLU A 80 12.69 9.95 16.43
CA GLU A 80 13.52 9.85 17.64
C GLU A 80 14.26 8.50 17.67
N GLN A 81 13.54 7.40 17.45
CA GLN A 81 14.14 6.06 17.37
C GLN A 81 15.18 5.96 16.23
N GLY A 82 14.91 6.57 15.08
CA GLY A 82 15.86 6.66 13.98
C GLY A 82 17.12 7.44 14.36
N GLY A 83 16.96 8.57 15.06
CA GLY A 83 18.07 9.37 15.56
C GLY A 83 18.94 8.62 16.59
N GLU A 84 18.30 7.92 17.53
CA GLU A 84 19.00 7.08 18.51
C GLU A 84 19.76 5.93 17.83
N ALA A 85 19.15 5.26 16.84
CA ALA A 85 19.82 4.22 16.08
C ALA A 85 21.06 4.75 15.35
N ILE A 86 20.98 5.94 14.74
CA ILE A 86 22.13 6.59 14.10
C ILE A 86 23.22 6.94 15.12
N ALA A 87 22.84 7.45 16.29
CA ALA A 87 23.80 7.77 17.35
C ALA A 87 24.54 6.51 17.84
N LEU A 88 23.83 5.40 18.04
CA LEU A 88 24.43 4.11 18.40
C LEU A 88 25.36 3.59 17.31
N LEU A 89 24.99 3.75 16.03
CA LEU A 89 25.86 3.39 14.90
C LEU A 89 27.13 4.24 14.86
N GLN A 90 27.01 5.55 15.06
CA GLN A 90 28.17 6.46 15.11
C GLN A 90 29.10 6.09 16.25
N GLN A 91 28.56 5.84 17.44
CA GLN A 91 29.36 5.42 18.60
C GLN A 91 30.04 4.07 18.36
N ALA A 92 29.35 3.10 17.73
CA ALA A 92 29.95 1.84 17.33
C ALA A 92 31.05 2.03 16.29
N LEU A 93 30.86 2.92 15.30
CA LEU A 93 31.85 3.22 14.26
C LEU A 93 33.10 3.90 14.85
N GLU A 94 32.94 4.79 15.83
CA GLU A 94 34.03 5.46 16.55
C GLU A 94 34.80 4.51 17.48
N ALA A 95 34.16 3.46 17.98
CA ALA A 95 34.80 2.45 18.83
C ALA A 95 35.70 1.49 18.04
N ILE A 96 35.44 1.27 16.74
CA ILE A 96 36.20 0.31 15.90
C ILE A 96 37.68 0.69 15.73
N PRO A 97 38.06 1.96 15.43
CA PRO A 97 39.46 2.36 15.33
C PRO A 97 40.23 2.31 16.67
N GLN A 98 39.51 2.39 17.80
CA GLN A 98 40.09 2.42 19.16
C GLN A 98 40.27 1.01 19.75
N ALA A 99 39.55 0.02 19.22
CA ALA A 99 39.78 -1.36 19.53
C ALA A 99 41.02 -1.82 18.76
N GLU A 100 42.07 -2.25 19.47
CA GLU A 100 43.06 -3.18 18.92
C GLU A 100 42.56 -4.59 19.20
N PRO A 101 41.70 -5.15 18.34
CA PRO A 101 41.18 -6.50 18.52
C PRO A 101 42.34 -7.49 18.62
N SER A 102 42.36 -8.26 19.69
CA SER A 102 43.44 -9.19 19.97
C SER A 102 43.34 -10.47 19.13
N ASP A 103 42.12 -10.81 18.68
CA ASP A 103 41.79 -11.96 17.84
C ASP A 103 40.67 -11.64 16.82
N ASP A 104 40.62 -12.38 15.72
CA ASP A 104 39.63 -12.26 14.63
C ASP A 104 38.19 -12.41 15.14
N SER A 105 37.99 -13.20 16.20
CA SER A 105 36.67 -13.39 16.83
C SER A 105 36.09 -12.10 17.43
N GLU A 106 36.93 -11.26 18.04
CA GLU A 106 36.53 -9.98 18.63
C GLU A 106 36.20 -8.96 17.54
N GLN A 107 36.98 -8.97 16.45
CA GLN A 107 36.69 -8.17 15.25
C GLN A 107 35.32 -8.52 14.66
N GLU A 108 35.03 -9.82 14.55
CA GLU A 108 33.77 -10.27 14.00
C GLU A 108 32.57 -9.84 14.85
N ALA A 109 32.73 -9.89 16.18
CA ALA A 109 31.70 -9.44 17.11
C ALA A 109 31.42 -7.93 16.98
N LEU A 110 32.45 -7.12 16.72
CA LEU A 110 32.33 -5.67 16.51
C LEU A 110 31.65 -5.33 15.17
N LEU A 111 31.95 -6.07 14.10
CA LEU A 111 31.42 -5.81 12.76
C LEU A 111 29.98 -6.31 12.54
N ARG A 112 29.58 -7.38 13.25
CA ARG A 112 28.28 -8.04 13.07
C ARG A 112 27.07 -7.09 13.22
N PRO A 113 26.97 -6.21 14.25
CA PRO A 113 25.87 -5.26 14.36
C PRO A 113 25.80 -4.28 13.18
N LEU A 114 26.94 -3.76 12.72
CA LEU A 114 27.00 -2.83 11.59
C LEU A 114 26.55 -3.50 10.29
N LEU A 115 27.04 -4.72 10.03
CA LEU A 115 26.62 -5.49 8.86
C LEU A 115 25.12 -5.77 8.89
N LYS A 116 24.57 -6.12 10.06
CA LYS A 116 23.12 -6.30 10.21
C LYS A 116 22.36 -5.03 9.83
N THR A 117 22.79 -3.87 10.31
CA THR A 117 22.12 -2.60 9.99
C THR A 117 22.26 -2.22 8.51
N LEU A 118 23.41 -2.47 7.89
CA LEU A 118 23.59 -2.24 6.45
C LEU A 118 22.69 -3.15 5.61
N ILE A 119 22.53 -4.41 6.01
CA ILE A 119 21.60 -5.34 5.36
C ILE A 119 20.15 -4.86 5.51
N ASP A 120 19.75 -4.47 6.72
CA ASP A 120 18.37 -4.02 6.96
C ASP A 120 18.07 -2.72 6.17
N ALA A 121 19.05 -1.82 6.05
CA ALA A 121 18.95 -0.64 5.19
C ALA A 121 18.86 -1.00 3.70
N HIS A 122 19.67 -1.96 3.24
CA HIS A 122 19.62 -2.46 1.86
C HIS A 122 18.25 -3.07 1.54
N ASP A 123 17.69 -3.88 2.42
CA ASP A 123 16.38 -4.50 2.24
C ASP A 123 15.26 -3.44 2.18
N ALA A 124 15.30 -2.46 3.10
CA ALA A 124 14.32 -1.38 3.13
C ALA A 124 14.35 -0.53 1.85
N LEU A 125 15.55 -0.20 1.36
CA LEU A 125 15.72 0.50 0.08
C LEU A 125 15.26 -0.35 -1.11
N SER A 126 15.52 -1.66 -1.09
CA SER A 126 15.09 -2.59 -2.13
C SER A 126 13.56 -2.73 -2.18
N LEU A 127 12.89 -2.65 -1.02
CA LEU A 127 11.43 -2.64 -0.94
C LEU A 127 10.88 -1.30 -1.46
N ALA A 128 11.48 -0.18 -1.06
CA ALA A 128 11.08 1.15 -1.52
C ALA A 128 11.23 1.31 -3.04
N GLU A 129 12.33 0.80 -3.63
CA GLU A 129 12.53 0.81 -5.08
C GLU A 129 11.43 0.01 -5.81
N ARG A 130 11.11 -1.20 -5.31
CA ARG A 130 10.06 -2.05 -5.87
C ARG A 130 8.69 -1.36 -5.82
N GLU A 131 8.38 -0.68 -4.72
CA GLU A 131 7.11 0.03 -4.58
C GLU A 131 7.04 1.24 -5.51
N VAL A 132 8.10 2.05 -5.60
CA VAL A 132 8.14 3.18 -6.57
C VAL A 132 8.01 2.68 -8.00
N LYS A 133 8.70 1.58 -8.35
CA LYS A 133 8.55 0.95 -9.67
C LYS A 133 7.12 0.48 -9.93
N ARG A 134 6.48 -0.14 -8.94
CA ARG A 134 5.07 -0.54 -9.04
C ARG A 134 4.14 0.65 -9.27
N MET A 135 4.38 1.77 -8.58
CA MET A 135 3.60 3.00 -8.77
C MET A 135 3.84 3.64 -10.16
N LEU A 136 5.01 3.44 -10.76
CA LEU A 136 5.28 3.87 -12.14
C LEU A 136 4.62 2.96 -13.17
N ASP A 137 4.72 1.63 -12.98
CA ASP A 137 4.19 0.63 -13.91
C ASP A 137 2.66 0.56 -13.87
N ASN A 138 2.08 0.73 -12.68
CA ASN A 138 0.65 0.76 -12.44
C ASN A 138 0.32 1.98 -11.57
N PRO A 139 0.31 3.19 -12.15
CA PRO A 139 -0.06 4.38 -11.42
C PRO A 139 -1.43 4.13 -10.80
N PRO A 140 -1.61 4.38 -9.48
CA PRO A 140 -2.93 4.31 -8.91
C PRO A 140 -3.82 5.19 -9.79
N PRO A 141 -5.09 4.82 -10.02
CA PRO A 141 -6.01 5.72 -10.68
C PRO A 141 -5.89 7.03 -9.91
N LEU A 142 -5.30 8.05 -10.57
CA LEU A 142 -5.30 9.40 -10.04
C LEU A 142 -6.74 9.59 -9.60
N PRO A 143 -7.04 10.03 -8.36
CA PRO A 143 -8.41 10.25 -7.95
C PRO A 143 -8.97 11.17 -9.00
N GLU A 144 -9.68 10.56 -9.96
CA GLU A 144 -9.91 11.26 -11.17
C GLU A 144 -10.77 12.40 -10.68
N ALA A 145 -10.69 13.50 -11.38
CA ALA A 145 -11.85 14.34 -11.49
C ALA A 145 -13.11 13.54 -11.98
N GLN A 146 -13.24 12.22 -11.83
CA GLN A 146 -14.44 11.39 -11.95
C GLN A 146 -15.58 11.89 -11.07
N GLY A 147 -15.29 12.55 -9.95
CA GLY A 147 -16.32 13.30 -9.20
C GLY A 147 -16.70 14.65 -9.81
N ARG A 148 -15.88 15.22 -10.71
CA ARG A 148 -16.07 16.57 -11.29
C ARG A 148 -16.42 16.57 -12.78
N ARG A 149 -16.08 15.53 -13.54
CA ARG A 149 -16.24 15.43 -15.01
C ARG A 149 -17.36 14.50 -15.46
N SER A 150 -17.69 13.44 -14.72
CA SER A 150 -18.56 12.37 -15.23
C SER A 150 -20.04 12.74 -15.38
N LEU A 151 -20.47 13.88 -14.85
CA LEU A 151 -21.88 14.24 -14.86
C LEU A 151 -22.24 15.46 -15.71
N GLY A 152 -21.30 16.34 -16.06
CA GLY A 152 -21.68 17.65 -16.61
C GLY A 152 -22.71 18.41 -15.74
N LEU A 153 -22.96 17.92 -14.52
CA LEU A 153 -23.89 18.53 -13.59
C LEU A 153 -23.14 19.67 -12.94
N ALA A 154 -23.74 20.84 -13.01
CA ALA A 154 -23.38 21.97 -12.17
C ALA A 154 -23.18 21.49 -10.72
N PRO A 155 -22.25 22.10 -9.95
CA PRO A 155 -22.06 21.76 -8.55
C PRO A 155 -23.43 21.66 -7.86
N PRO A 156 -23.69 20.63 -7.05
CA PRO A 156 -25.01 20.41 -6.49
C PRO A 156 -25.46 21.67 -5.77
N GLU A 157 -26.61 22.21 -6.16
CA GLU A 157 -27.21 23.35 -5.46
C GLU A 157 -27.57 22.89 -4.04
N ILE A 158 -26.71 23.23 -3.08
CA ILE A 158 -27.00 23.00 -1.66
C ILE A 158 -28.09 24.00 -1.26
N LYS A 159 -29.35 23.57 -1.37
CA LYS A 159 -30.52 24.36 -0.94
C LYS A 159 -30.63 24.28 0.58
N LEU A 160 -29.92 25.18 1.26
CA LEU A 160 -30.06 25.35 2.70
C LEU A 160 -31.48 25.85 3.01
N LYS A 161 -32.25 25.06 3.78
CA LYS A 161 -33.57 25.48 4.28
C LYS A 161 -33.38 26.44 5.46
N ILE A 162 -33.21 27.72 5.14
CA ILE A 162 -33.01 28.78 6.13
C ILE A 162 -34.39 29.24 6.66
N PRO A 163 -34.64 29.21 7.98
CA PRO A 163 -35.90 29.68 8.55
C PRO A 163 -36.12 31.18 8.30
N HIS A 164 -37.39 31.60 8.21
CA HIS A 164 -37.77 32.96 7.79
C HIS A 164 -37.14 34.08 8.61
N TRP A 165 -36.96 33.89 9.93
CA TRP A 165 -36.31 34.88 10.80
C TRP A 165 -34.83 35.10 10.43
N ALA A 166 -34.13 34.06 9.95
CA ALA A 166 -32.73 34.16 9.59
C ALA A 166 -32.54 34.85 8.22
N ARG A 167 -33.54 34.73 7.34
CA ARG A 167 -33.61 35.52 6.09
C ARG A 167 -33.92 36.99 6.38
N TRP A 168 -34.73 37.28 7.40
CA TRP A 168 -35.02 38.65 7.83
C TRP A 168 -33.77 39.39 8.35
N ILE A 169 -32.78 38.69 8.90
CA ILE A 169 -31.47 39.26 9.28
C ILE A 169 -30.41 39.19 8.17
N GLY A 170 -30.79 38.79 6.94
CA GLY A 170 -29.89 38.76 5.77
C GLY A 170 -28.85 37.63 5.76
N LEU A 171 -29.08 36.56 6.53
CA LEU A 171 -28.14 35.43 6.61
C LEU A 171 -27.98 34.72 5.25
N ASP A 172 -29.03 34.68 4.45
CA ASP A 172 -29.01 34.08 3.10
C ASP A 172 -28.08 34.85 2.14
N ALA A 173 -28.20 36.17 2.11
CA ALA A 173 -27.32 37.02 1.31
C ALA A 173 -25.85 36.96 1.78
N SER A 174 -25.62 36.87 3.10
CA SER A 174 -24.28 36.75 3.68
C SER A 174 -23.61 35.41 3.32
N ILE A 175 -24.34 34.30 3.43
CA ILE A 175 -23.86 32.96 3.04
C ILE A 175 -23.54 32.94 1.54
N GLU A 176 -24.42 33.48 0.71
CA GLU A 176 -24.23 33.52 -0.74
C GLU A 176 -23.02 34.37 -1.13
N ALA A 177 -22.84 35.55 -0.51
CA ALA A 177 -21.67 36.40 -0.73
C ALA A 177 -20.35 35.72 -0.32
N GLN A 178 -20.36 34.93 0.76
CA GLN A 178 -19.19 34.17 1.22
C GLN A 178 -18.87 32.95 0.32
N LEU A 179 -19.90 32.35 -0.30
CA LEU A 179 -19.72 31.19 -1.19
C LEU A 179 -19.42 31.59 -2.65
N ALA A 180 -19.74 32.81 -3.08
CA ALA A 180 -19.52 33.28 -4.45
C ALA A 180 -18.06 33.14 -4.94
N PRO A 181 -17.01 33.48 -4.15
CA PRO A 181 -15.62 33.28 -4.57
C PRO A 181 -15.27 31.80 -4.80
N LEU A 182 -15.79 30.90 -3.95
CA LEU A 182 -15.58 29.47 -4.07
C LEU A 182 -16.26 28.92 -5.34
N ARG A 183 -17.48 29.36 -5.63
CA ARG A 183 -18.21 28.99 -6.86
C ARG A 183 -17.50 29.48 -8.12
N ALA A 184 -17.00 30.71 -8.10
CA ALA A 184 -16.21 31.27 -9.19
C ALA A 184 -14.89 30.51 -9.39
N TRP A 185 -14.20 30.14 -8.31
CA TRP A 185 -12.99 29.31 -8.35
C TRP A 185 -13.26 27.90 -8.92
N CYS A 186 -14.34 27.24 -8.49
CA CYS A 186 -14.75 25.95 -9.04
C CYS A 186 -15.09 26.04 -10.55
N ALA A 187 -15.80 27.09 -10.97
CA ALA A 187 -16.14 27.32 -12.37
C ALA A 187 -14.89 27.56 -13.23
N ALA A 188 -13.90 28.30 -12.71
CA ALA A 188 -12.62 28.54 -13.38
C ALA A 188 -11.77 27.27 -13.54
N GLN A 189 -11.83 26.35 -12.57
CA GLN A 189 -11.09 25.08 -12.66
C GLN A 189 -11.69 24.08 -13.68
N ASN A 190 -13.00 24.14 -13.96
CA ASN A 190 -13.66 23.25 -14.91
C ASN A 190 -13.20 23.45 -16.38
N GLY A 191 -12.56 24.59 -16.70
CA GLY A 191 -12.09 24.91 -18.05
C GLY A 191 -10.59 24.71 -18.30
N GLN A 192 -9.80 24.37 -17.28
CA GLN A 192 -8.36 24.13 -17.46
C GLN A 192 -8.10 22.64 -17.72
N PRO A 193 -7.21 22.28 -18.66
CA PRO A 193 -6.69 20.92 -18.79
C PRO A 193 -5.78 20.62 -17.60
N ALA A 194 -6.38 20.43 -16.42
CA ALA A 194 -5.70 19.96 -15.23
C ALA A 194 -5.57 18.43 -15.33
N SER A 195 -4.47 17.93 -15.90
CA SER A 195 -4.04 16.53 -15.70
C SER A 195 -2.61 16.26 -16.15
N ASP A 196 -2.13 16.85 -17.25
CA ASP A 196 -0.94 16.33 -17.92
C ASP A 196 0.37 16.85 -17.28
N GLU A 197 0.50 18.15 -17.05
CA GLU A 197 1.74 18.74 -16.48
C GLU A 197 2.03 18.26 -15.04
N SER A 198 0.98 18.04 -14.23
CA SER A 198 1.12 17.51 -12.87
C SER A 198 1.47 16.02 -12.87
N ALA A 199 0.89 15.24 -13.78
CA ALA A 199 1.20 13.83 -13.94
C ALA A 199 2.63 13.65 -14.45
N ASP A 200 3.03 14.42 -15.46
CA ASP A 200 4.39 14.44 -16.00
C ASP A 200 5.42 14.80 -14.91
N ARG A 201 5.09 15.76 -14.04
CA ARG A 201 5.96 16.15 -12.93
C ARG A 201 6.08 15.05 -11.88
N LEU A 202 4.99 14.38 -11.53
CA LEU A 202 5.02 13.24 -10.61
C LEU A 202 5.83 12.08 -11.19
N GLN A 203 5.67 11.79 -12.48
CA GLN A 203 6.44 10.78 -13.18
C GLN A 203 7.94 11.09 -13.15
N GLN A 204 8.34 12.33 -13.44
CA GLN A 204 9.73 12.77 -13.34
C GLN A 204 10.31 12.62 -11.92
N ILE A 205 9.51 12.90 -10.88
CA ILE A 205 9.93 12.72 -9.48
C ILE A 205 10.16 11.23 -9.18
N PHE A 206 9.23 10.36 -9.58
CA PHE A 206 9.38 8.92 -9.38
C PHE A 206 10.57 8.34 -10.16
N ASP A 207 10.79 8.78 -11.39
CA ASP A 207 11.96 8.38 -12.18
C ASP A 207 13.28 8.78 -11.49
N ALA A 208 13.37 10.03 -11.00
CA ALA A 208 14.53 10.50 -10.26
C ALA A 208 14.76 9.71 -8.96
N LEU A 209 13.68 9.38 -8.22
CA LEU A 209 13.74 8.54 -7.03
C LEU A 209 14.24 7.14 -7.35
N LEU A 210 13.74 6.53 -8.42
CA LEU A 210 14.12 5.18 -8.86
C LEU A 210 15.61 5.14 -9.21
N VAL A 211 16.12 6.15 -9.93
CA VAL A 211 17.56 6.29 -10.19
C VAL A 211 18.36 6.39 -8.88
N GLY A 212 17.91 7.24 -7.95
CA GLY A 212 18.54 7.43 -6.64
C GLY A 212 18.61 6.15 -5.81
N TYR A 213 17.53 5.37 -5.76
CA TYR A 213 17.50 4.07 -5.09
C TYR A 213 18.45 3.06 -5.74
N ARG A 214 18.45 2.94 -7.07
CA ARG A 214 19.37 2.03 -7.78
C ARG A 214 20.84 2.36 -7.51
N MET A 215 21.21 3.64 -7.54
CA MET A 215 22.57 4.07 -7.21
C MET A 215 22.95 3.75 -5.76
N SER A 216 22.01 3.91 -4.83
CA SER A 216 22.23 3.66 -3.40
C SER A 216 22.38 2.17 -3.12
N LEU A 217 21.49 1.36 -3.69
CA LEU A 217 21.53 -0.10 -3.60
C LEU A 217 22.82 -0.64 -4.21
N GLN A 218 23.18 -0.22 -5.42
CA GLN A 218 24.44 -0.63 -6.06
C GLN A 218 25.66 -0.30 -5.20
N ARG A 219 25.67 0.85 -4.51
CA ARG A 219 26.75 1.21 -3.59
C ARG A 219 26.76 0.29 -2.37
N LEU A 220 25.60 0.03 -1.77
CA LEU A 220 25.46 -0.86 -0.63
C LEU A 220 25.87 -2.29 -0.97
N SER A 221 25.39 -2.86 -2.08
CA SER A 221 25.75 -4.22 -2.52
C SER A 221 27.26 -4.36 -2.68
N ARG A 222 27.92 -3.40 -3.36
CA ARG A 222 29.39 -3.39 -3.51
C ARG A 222 30.11 -3.33 -2.16
N THR A 223 29.65 -2.49 -1.24
CA THR A 223 30.24 -2.38 0.10
C THR A 223 30.06 -3.68 0.88
N LEU A 224 28.88 -4.32 0.81
CA LEU A 224 28.60 -5.58 1.49
C LEU A 224 29.47 -6.71 0.93
N GLU A 225 29.59 -6.83 -0.40
CA GLU A 225 30.46 -7.79 -1.08
C GLU A 225 31.94 -7.60 -0.69
N GLN A 226 32.43 -6.36 -0.65
CA GLN A 226 33.80 -6.04 -0.22
C GLN A 226 34.10 -6.49 1.22
N GLN A 227 33.07 -6.58 2.08
CA GLN A 227 33.19 -7.07 3.45
C GLN A 227 32.95 -8.59 3.59
N GLY A 228 32.85 -9.30 2.45
CA GLY A 228 32.64 -10.75 2.39
C GLY A 228 31.21 -11.17 2.71
N LEU A 229 30.24 -10.27 2.52
CA LEU A 229 28.82 -10.57 2.65
C LEU A 229 28.21 -10.88 1.27
N GLU A 230 27.64 -12.07 1.12
CA GLU A 230 27.09 -12.59 -0.12
C GLU A 230 25.60 -12.90 0.07
N THR A 231 24.77 -12.61 -0.94
CA THR A 231 23.34 -12.98 -0.93
C THR A 231 23.18 -14.46 -1.24
N ILE A 232 22.27 -15.13 -0.54
CA ILE A 232 21.91 -16.53 -0.79
C ILE A 232 20.88 -16.56 -1.91
N GLU A 233 21.26 -17.04 -3.09
CA GLU A 233 20.34 -17.26 -4.20
C GLU A 233 19.50 -18.51 -3.91
N CYS A 234 18.17 -18.36 -3.90
CA CYS A 234 17.25 -19.43 -3.52
C CYS A 234 16.15 -19.68 -4.57
N VAL A 235 15.83 -18.71 -5.43
CA VAL A 235 14.66 -18.81 -6.34
C VAL A 235 14.89 -19.89 -7.38
N GLY A 236 13.96 -20.84 -7.49
CA GLY A 236 14.05 -21.98 -8.40
C GLY A 236 14.92 -23.15 -7.90
N GLU A 237 15.54 -23.02 -6.73
CA GLU A 237 16.32 -24.08 -6.10
C GLU A 237 15.44 -24.94 -5.17
N SER A 238 15.95 -26.13 -4.83
CA SER A 238 15.32 -26.98 -3.80
C SER A 238 15.51 -26.35 -2.42
N PHE A 239 14.50 -26.48 -1.55
CA PHE A 239 14.58 -25.94 -0.19
C PHE A 239 15.75 -26.55 0.61
N ASP A 240 16.63 -25.69 1.11
CA ASP A 240 17.77 -26.04 1.98
C ASP A 240 17.57 -25.54 3.42
N PRO A 241 17.32 -26.42 4.40
CA PRO A 241 17.15 -26.04 5.81
C PRO A 241 18.37 -25.37 6.44
N GLU A 242 19.58 -25.56 5.89
CA GLU A 242 20.80 -24.96 6.44
C GLU A 242 20.94 -23.47 6.07
N ALA A 243 20.22 -23.01 5.05
CA ALA A 243 20.32 -21.66 4.50
C ALA A 243 18.98 -20.91 4.38
N MET A 244 17.86 -21.61 4.50
CA MET A 244 16.51 -21.09 4.23
C MET A 244 15.53 -21.35 5.39
N GLU A 245 14.58 -20.43 5.56
CA GLU A 245 13.45 -20.49 6.49
C GLU A 245 12.16 -20.39 5.67
N VAL A 246 11.22 -21.32 5.88
CA VAL A 246 9.92 -21.28 5.19
C VAL A 246 9.02 -20.25 5.86
N ALA A 247 8.74 -19.15 5.16
CA ALA A 247 7.79 -18.14 5.62
C ALA A 247 6.35 -18.44 5.16
N GLU A 248 6.19 -19.05 3.98
CA GLU A 248 4.87 -19.35 3.41
C GLU A 248 4.91 -20.63 2.56
N VAL A 249 3.81 -21.39 2.55
CA VAL A 249 3.66 -22.62 1.75
C VAL A 249 2.46 -22.47 0.83
N ILE A 250 2.69 -22.58 -0.48
CA ILE A 250 1.63 -22.58 -1.51
C ILE A 250 1.42 -24.00 -2.01
N ARG A 251 0.15 -24.41 -2.15
CA ARG A 251 -0.20 -25.66 -2.86
C ARG A 251 -0.36 -25.35 -4.34
N GLU A 252 0.40 -26.03 -5.18
CA GLU A 252 0.36 -25.83 -6.63
C GLU A 252 0.34 -27.21 -7.31
N GLU A 253 -0.78 -27.52 -8.00
CA GLU A 253 -0.98 -28.82 -8.63
C GLU A 253 0.02 -29.02 -9.78
N GLY A 254 0.86 -30.07 -9.68
CA GLY A 254 1.81 -30.45 -10.74
C GLY A 254 3.30 -30.31 -10.43
N ARG A 255 3.68 -29.82 -9.23
CA ARG A 255 5.08 -29.80 -8.77
C ARG A 255 5.46 -31.09 -8.05
N THR A 256 6.67 -31.58 -8.26
CA THR A 256 7.15 -32.86 -7.70
C THR A 256 8.06 -32.71 -6.47
N SER A 257 8.44 -31.49 -6.09
CA SER A 257 9.41 -31.22 -5.02
C SER A 257 9.07 -29.93 -4.27
N THR A 258 9.54 -29.83 -3.01
CA THR A 258 9.50 -28.60 -2.22
C THR A 258 10.52 -27.60 -2.80
N GLU A 259 10.09 -26.87 -3.81
CA GLU A 259 10.89 -25.88 -4.53
C GLU A 259 10.58 -24.47 -4.02
N VAL A 260 11.60 -23.62 -4.01
CA VAL A 260 11.45 -22.21 -3.66
C VAL A 260 10.85 -21.43 -4.82
N LEU A 261 9.64 -20.92 -4.63
CA LEU A 261 8.92 -20.10 -5.61
C LEU A 261 9.39 -18.65 -5.59
N GLU A 262 9.51 -18.07 -4.40
CA GLU A 262 9.85 -16.66 -4.20
C GLU A 262 10.66 -16.48 -2.92
N VAL A 263 11.57 -15.49 -2.93
CA VAL A 263 12.25 -15.01 -1.73
C VAL A 263 11.53 -13.78 -1.20
N ILE A 264 10.91 -13.91 -0.04
CA ILE A 264 10.24 -12.80 0.67
C ILE A 264 11.30 -11.87 1.28
N ARG A 265 12.34 -12.47 1.88
CA ARG A 265 13.48 -11.74 2.45
C ARG A 265 14.78 -12.45 2.12
N ASN A 266 15.73 -11.70 1.58
CA ASN A 266 17.03 -12.25 1.18
C ASN A 266 17.79 -12.87 2.35
N GLY A 267 18.39 -14.02 2.12
CA GLY A 267 19.39 -14.60 3.02
C GLY A 267 20.78 -14.05 2.71
N TYR A 268 21.67 -14.06 3.70
CA TYR A 268 23.04 -13.61 3.54
C TYR A 268 24.02 -14.57 4.20
N ARG A 269 25.15 -14.82 3.54
CA ARG A 269 26.33 -15.47 4.08
C ARG A 269 27.40 -14.41 4.33
N TRP A 270 28.08 -14.51 5.47
CA TRP A 270 29.22 -13.68 5.80
C TRP A 270 30.43 -14.56 6.04
N ARG A 271 31.50 -14.37 5.26
CA ARG A 271 32.73 -15.19 5.35
C ARG A 271 32.45 -16.69 5.32
N GLY A 272 31.52 -17.10 4.46
CA GLY A 272 31.11 -18.51 4.28
C GLY A 272 30.15 -19.06 5.34
N ARG A 273 29.79 -18.31 6.38
CA ARG A 273 28.81 -18.73 7.41
C ARG A 273 27.47 -18.03 7.17
N VAL A 274 26.36 -18.72 7.44
CA VAL A 274 25.03 -18.09 7.35
C VAL A 274 24.93 -16.95 8.37
N PHE A 275 24.74 -15.74 7.88
CA PHE A 275 24.54 -14.54 8.68
C PHE A 275 23.05 -14.33 8.96
N ARG A 276 22.21 -14.59 7.95
CA ARG A 276 20.75 -14.53 8.03
C ARG A 276 20.15 -15.53 7.05
N TYR A 277 19.20 -16.34 7.51
CA TYR A 277 18.45 -17.26 6.65
C TYR A 277 17.63 -16.50 5.62
N ALA A 278 17.49 -17.07 4.42
CA ALA A 278 16.55 -16.57 3.43
C ALA A 278 15.13 -16.96 3.81
N GLN A 279 14.21 -16.00 3.86
CA GLN A 279 12.80 -16.32 4.07
C GLN A 279 12.15 -16.55 2.71
N VAL A 280 11.68 -17.77 2.51
CA VAL A 280 11.22 -18.26 1.22
C VAL A 280 9.77 -18.70 1.28
N ARG A 281 9.11 -18.54 0.13
CA ARG A 281 7.82 -19.16 -0.16
C ARG A 281 8.07 -20.42 -0.96
N VAL A 282 7.60 -21.55 -0.47
CA VAL A 282 7.82 -22.86 -1.10
C VAL A 282 6.53 -23.43 -1.67
N ALA A 283 6.65 -24.14 -2.79
CA ALA A 283 5.57 -24.98 -3.29
C ALA A 283 5.53 -26.28 -2.49
N LYS A 284 4.34 -26.77 -2.17
CA LYS A 284 4.14 -28.13 -1.68
C LYS A 284 3.26 -28.90 -2.66
N PRO A 285 3.63 -30.15 -3.01
CA PRO A 285 2.75 -31.04 -3.76
C PRO A 285 1.46 -31.36 -3.01
#